data_AF-A0A351YWI6-F1
#
_entry.id   AF-A0A351YWI6-F1
#
_cell.length_a   1.000
_cell.length_b   1.000
_cell.length_c   1.000
_cell.angle_alpha   90.00
_cell.angle_beta   90.00
_cell.angle_gamma   90.00
#
_symmetry.space_group_name_H-M   'P 1'
#
loop_
_entity.id
_entity.type
_entity.pdbx_description
1 polymer ?
#
loop_
_entity_poly.entity_id
_entity_poly.type
_entity_poly.pdbx_seq_one_letter_code
_entity_poly.pdbx_strand_id
1 'polypeptide(L)'
;METIEILRQLAIIIIFAKLFGLTARRLKAPQVAGEIVAGLIIGPSLLGWVQPSQFLAGMAEIGVILLMFNAGLGTNINELKRSGLKATLIACSGVFIPLVCGTVLFMFFFGFDKVGSERFYKAIYIGTILTATSVSITVQTLKEL
;
A
#
# COMPACT_ATOMS: atom_id res chain seq x y z
N MET A 1 -11.57 -24.23 3.77
CA MET A 1 -11.49 -24.26 2.29
C MET A 1 -10.86 -25.56 1.89
N GLU A 2 -11.39 -26.24 0.89
CA GLU A 2 -10.73 -27.42 0.32
C GLU A 2 -9.41 -26.99 -0.33
N THR A 3 -8.36 -27.81 -0.24
CA THR A 3 -7.01 -27.49 -0.76
C THR A 3 -7.04 -27.10 -2.25
N ILE A 4 -7.91 -27.74 -3.03
CA ILE A 4 -8.09 -27.47 -4.46
C ILE A 4 -8.58 -26.04 -4.69
N GLU A 5 -9.47 -25.53 -3.85
CA GLU A 5 -10.01 -24.17 -3.95
C GLU A 5 -8.91 -23.13 -3.72
N ILE A 6 -8.05 -23.37 -2.73
CA ILE A 6 -6.90 -22.49 -2.44
C ILE A 6 -5.94 -22.46 -3.63
N LEU A 7 -5.58 -23.64 -4.16
CA LEU A 7 -4.68 -23.73 -5.31
C LEU A 7 -5.26 -23.03 -6.55
N ARG A 8 -6.57 -23.17 -6.78
CA ARG A 8 -7.27 -22.46 -7.86
C ARG A 8 -7.18 -20.94 -7.68
N GLN A 9 -7.47 -20.43 -6.48
CA GLN A 9 -7.40 -19.00 -6.20
C GLN A 9 -5.98 -18.45 -6.35
N LEU A 10 -4.98 -19.17 -5.85
CA LEU A 10 -3.57 -18.78 -6.02
C LEU A 10 -3.16 -18.75 -7.51
N ALA A 11 -3.57 -19.75 -8.30
CA ALA A 11 -3.30 -19.78 -9.73
C ALA A 11 -3.92 -18.56 -10.44
N ILE A 12 -5.18 -18.22 -10.13
CA ILE A 12 -5.84 -17.03 -10.67
C ILE A 12 -5.10 -15.77 -10.26
N ILE A 13 -4.76 -15.60 -8.97
CA ILE A 13 -4.02 -14.43 -8.48
C ILE A 13 -2.70 -14.28 -9.24
N ILE A 14 -1.89 -15.34 -9.35
CA ILE A 14 -0.57 -15.27 -9.98
C ILE A 14 -0.68 -14.93 -11.48
N ILE A 15 -1.60 -15.58 -12.20
CA ILE A 15 -1.77 -15.35 -13.65
C ILE A 15 -2.22 -13.90 -13.91
N PHE A 16 -3.25 -13.43 -13.20
CA PHE A 16 -3.81 -12.10 -13.42
C PHE A 16 -2.86 -11.00 -12.92
N ALA A 17 -2.25 -11.15 -11.74
CA ALA A 17 -1.25 -10.21 -11.25
C ALA A 17 -0.10 -10.06 -12.25
N LYS A 18 0.41 -11.17 -12.82
CA LYS A 18 1.49 -11.12 -13.80
C LYS A 18 1.06 -10.47 -15.12
N LEU A 19 -0.12 -10.81 -15.62
CA LEU A 19 -0.64 -10.27 -16.88
C LEU A 19 -0.84 -8.75 -16.79
N PHE A 20 -1.49 -8.27 -15.73
CA PHE A 20 -1.74 -6.85 -15.54
C PHE A 20 -0.47 -6.10 -15.15
N GLY A 21 0.40 -6.67 -14.32
CA GLY A 21 1.69 -6.08 -13.99
C GLY A 21 2.58 -5.86 -15.22
N LEU A 22 2.70 -6.87 -16.10
CA LEU A 22 3.44 -6.74 -17.35
C LEU A 22 2.79 -5.72 -18.31
N THR A 23 1.47 -5.65 -18.32
CA THR A 23 0.73 -4.65 -19.11
C THR A 23 0.98 -3.24 -18.59
N ALA A 24 0.91 -3.03 -17.27
CA ALA A 24 1.25 -1.76 -16.63
C ALA A 24 2.68 -1.33 -16.98
N ARG A 25 3.64 -2.26 -16.93
CA ARG A 25 5.03 -1.98 -17.33
C ARG A 25 5.14 -1.55 -18.80
N ARG A 26 4.40 -2.18 -19.72
CA ARG A 26 4.35 -1.75 -21.14
C ARG A 26 3.79 -0.35 -21.31
N LEU A 27 2.87 0.06 -20.44
CA LEU A 27 2.31 1.41 -20.39
C LEU A 27 3.19 2.42 -19.63
N LYS A 28 4.42 2.03 -19.25
CA LYS A 28 5.36 2.84 -18.44
C LYS A 28 4.81 3.17 -17.05
N ALA A 29 3.94 2.32 -16.51
CA ALA A 29 3.47 2.39 -15.12
C ALA A 29 4.16 1.31 -14.26
N PRO A 30 4.26 1.51 -12.94
CA PRO A 30 4.78 0.50 -12.01
C PRO A 30 3.97 -0.79 -12.07
N GLN A 31 4.62 -1.96 -11.97
CA GLN A 31 3.91 -3.25 -12.04
C GLN A 31 2.87 -3.40 -10.94
N VAL A 32 3.18 -2.91 -9.73
CA VAL A 32 2.29 -2.96 -8.55
C VAL A 32 0.93 -2.30 -8.83
N ALA A 33 0.89 -1.23 -9.65
CA ALA A 33 -0.38 -0.60 -10.04
C ALA A 33 -1.25 -1.57 -10.85
N GLY A 34 -0.65 -2.33 -11.77
CA GLY A 34 -1.34 -3.38 -12.52
C GLY A 34 -1.82 -4.52 -11.63
N GLU A 35 -1.01 -4.94 -10.66
CA GLU A 35 -1.37 -5.99 -9.70
C GLU A 35 -2.58 -5.60 -8.83
N ILE A 36 -2.66 -4.34 -8.39
CA ILE A 36 -3.82 -3.80 -7.65
C ILE A 36 -5.08 -3.83 -8.53
N VAL A 37 -4.97 -3.42 -9.79
CA VAL A 37 -6.09 -3.47 -10.75
C VAL A 37 -6.54 -4.90 -11.00
N ALA A 38 -5.62 -5.84 -11.16
CA ALA A 38 -5.95 -7.26 -11.26
C ALA A 38 -6.73 -7.75 -10.04
N GLY A 39 -6.27 -7.41 -8.83
CA GLY A 39 -6.95 -7.73 -7.57
C GLY A 39 -8.37 -7.18 -7.49
N LEU A 40 -8.58 -5.93 -7.93
CA LEU A 40 -9.91 -5.32 -7.98
C LEU A 40 -10.86 -6.09 -8.92
N ILE A 41 -10.34 -6.53 -10.07
CA ILE A 41 -11.11 -7.26 -11.10
C ILE A 41 -11.47 -8.67 -10.64
N ILE A 42 -10.48 -9.46 -10.20
CA ILE A 42 -10.70 -10.87 -9.82
C ILE A 42 -11.34 -11.02 -8.43
N GLY A 43 -11.23 -9.99 -7.60
CA GLY A 43 -11.76 -9.96 -6.24
C GLY A 43 -13.28 -9.73 -6.19
N PRO A 44 -13.85 -9.65 -4.97
CA PRO A 44 -15.29 -9.52 -4.76
C PRO A 44 -15.88 -8.20 -5.28
N SER A 45 -15.05 -7.21 -5.58
CA SER A 45 -15.50 -5.91 -6.10
C SER A 45 -16.04 -5.96 -7.53
N LEU A 46 -15.62 -6.95 -8.34
CA LEU A 46 -16.07 -7.10 -9.74
C LEU A 46 -16.49 -8.53 -10.07
N LEU A 47 -15.54 -9.46 -10.25
CA LEU A 47 -15.83 -10.81 -10.74
C LEU A 47 -16.13 -11.83 -9.62
N GLY A 48 -15.60 -11.59 -8.42
CA GLY A 48 -15.79 -12.47 -7.26
C GLY A 48 -15.15 -13.86 -7.38
N TRP A 49 -14.20 -14.04 -8.29
CA TRP A 49 -13.50 -15.32 -8.51
C TRP A 49 -12.54 -15.68 -7.37
N VAL A 50 -11.99 -14.67 -6.70
CA VAL A 50 -11.13 -14.82 -5.54
C VAL A 50 -11.83 -14.18 -4.34
N GLN A 51 -12.00 -14.97 -3.28
CA GLN A 51 -12.65 -14.52 -2.05
C GLN A 51 -11.62 -14.35 -0.92
N PRO A 52 -11.75 -13.30 -0.08
CA PRO A 52 -10.88 -13.13 1.08
C PRO A 52 -10.94 -14.35 1.99
N SER A 53 -9.78 -14.82 2.43
CA SER A 53 -9.68 -15.97 3.34
C SER A 53 -8.57 -15.74 4.35
N GLN A 54 -8.66 -16.36 5.51
CA GLN A 54 -7.60 -16.29 6.53
C GLN A 54 -6.27 -16.82 5.98
N PHE A 55 -6.31 -17.84 5.11
CA PHE A 55 -5.13 -18.38 4.46
C PHE A 55 -4.48 -17.35 3.52
N LEU A 56 -5.26 -16.72 2.64
CA LEU A 56 -4.74 -15.69 1.74
C LEU A 56 -4.23 -14.47 2.50
N ALA A 57 -4.89 -14.08 3.60
CA ALA A 57 -4.43 -13.01 4.48
C ALA A 57 -3.07 -13.34 5.11
N GLY A 58 -2.90 -14.55 5.64
CA GLY A 58 -1.61 -15.00 6.20
C GLY A 58 -0.51 -15.09 5.13
N MET A 59 -0.84 -15.58 3.93
CA MET A 59 0.11 -15.60 2.80
C MET A 59 0.53 -14.18 2.37
N ALA A 60 -0.41 -13.24 2.34
CA ALA A 60 -0.13 -11.84 2.03
C ALA A 60 0.79 -11.21 3.09
N GLU A 61 0.56 -11.49 4.37
CA GLU A 61 1.40 -11.02 5.47
C GLU A 61 2.84 -11.54 5.33
N ILE A 62 3.02 -12.84 5.06
CA ILE A 62 4.33 -13.43 4.78
C ILE A 62 4.99 -12.73 3.57
N GLY A 63 4.23 -12.51 2.49
CA GLY A 63 4.72 -11.78 1.32
C GLY A 63 5.22 -10.38 1.65
N VAL A 64 4.46 -9.61 2.42
CA VAL A 64 4.83 -8.26 2.86
C VAL A 64 6.09 -8.29 3.73
N ILE A 65 6.20 -9.23 4.67
CA ILE A 65 7.39 -9.40 5.51
C ILE A 65 8.62 -9.67 4.64
N LEU A 66 8.53 -10.60 3.68
CA LEU A 66 9.63 -10.92 2.77
C LEU A 66 10.02 -9.71 1.90
N LEU A 67 9.05 -8.94 1.41
CA LEU A 67 9.31 -7.73 0.63
C LEU A 67 10.01 -6.65 1.47
N MET A 68 9.53 -6.38 2.69
CA MET A 68 10.15 -5.42 3.61
C MET A 68 11.56 -5.85 4.02
N PHE A 69 11.74 -7.14 4.29
CA PHE A 69 13.05 -7.70 4.61
C PHE A 69 14.04 -7.52 3.46
N ASN A 70 13.63 -7.84 2.23
CA ASN A 70 14.46 -7.65 1.04
C ASN A 70 14.79 -6.17 0.78
N ALA A 71 13.83 -5.27 0.99
CA ALA A 71 14.09 -3.83 0.92
C ALA A 71 15.11 -3.39 1.98
N GLY A 72 15.01 -3.91 3.20
CA GLY A 72 15.97 -3.67 4.28
C GLY A 72 17.38 -4.17 3.97
N LEU A 73 17.51 -5.39 3.43
CA LEU A 73 18.81 -5.97 3.04
C LEU A 73 19.54 -5.15 1.96
N GLY A 74 18.80 -4.52 1.05
CA GLY A 74 19.37 -3.65 0.02
C GLY A 74 19.77 -2.25 0.51
N THR A 75 19.51 -1.90 1.78
CA THR A 75 19.73 -0.55 2.31
C THR A 75 21.13 -0.41 2.91
N ASN A 76 21.90 0.58 2.45
CA ASN A 76 23.21 0.91 3.02
C ASN A 76 23.06 1.74 4.31
N ILE A 77 23.30 1.11 5.46
CA ILE A 77 23.17 1.75 6.78
C ILE A 77 24.11 2.96 6.94
N ASN A 78 25.30 2.93 6.32
CA ASN A 78 26.26 4.03 6.42
C ASN A 78 25.78 5.29 5.68
N GLU A 79 25.16 5.10 4.50
CA GLU A 79 24.53 6.19 3.75
C GLU A 79 23.29 6.73 4.46
N LEU A 80 22.49 5.84 5.06
CA LEU A 80 21.35 6.24 5.87
C LEU A 80 21.77 7.09 7.07
N LYS A 81 22.84 6.69 7.78
CA LYS A 81 23.39 7.48 8.90
C LYS A 81 23.93 8.83 8.43
N ARG A 82 24.64 8.87 7.31
CA ARG A 82 25.20 10.10 6.74
C ARG A 82 24.12 11.11 6.36
N SER A 83 22.95 10.63 5.93
CA SER A 83 21.80 11.46 5.57
C SER A 83 20.77 11.61 6.70
N GLY A 84 21.03 11.04 7.89
CA GLY A 84 20.04 10.81 8.93
C GLY A 84 19.23 12.04 9.35
N LEU A 85 19.87 13.19 9.55
CA LEU A 85 19.15 14.40 9.99
C LEU A 85 18.19 14.92 8.90
N LYS A 86 18.61 14.86 7.63
CA LYS A 86 17.75 15.22 6.49
C LYS A 86 16.64 14.19 6.29
N ALA A 87 16.98 12.90 6.37
CA ALA A 87 16.02 11.80 6.24
C ALA A 87 14.93 11.87 7.32
N THR A 88 15.30 12.13 8.58
CA THR A 88 14.35 12.30 9.68
C THR A 88 13.45 13.51 9.46
N LEU A 89 14.01 14.66 9.06
CA LEU A 89 13.20 15.84 8.73
C LEU A 89 12.19 15.53 7.63
N ILE A 90 12.62 14.90 6.54
CA ILE A 90 11.75 14.50 5.43
C ILE A 90 10.68 13.51 5.90
N ALA A 91 11.03 12.52 6.73
CA ALA A 91 10.07 11.55 7.25
C ALA A 91 9.03 12.22 8.17
N CYS A 92 9.47 13.05 9.12
CA CYS A 92 8.57 13.79 10.01
C CYS A 92 7.65 14.74 9.23
N SER A 93 8.20 15.50 8.28
CA SER A 93 7.39 16.36 7.40
C SER A 93 6.44 15.55 6.52
N GLY A 94 6.88 14.40 6.01
CA GLY A 94 6.08 13.48 5.21
C GLY A 94 4.92 12.83 5.97
N VAL A 95 4.97 12.79 7.30
CA VAL A 95 3.83 12.39 8.14
C VAL A 95 2.99 13.60 8.53
N PHE A 96 3.64 14.67 9.02
CA PHE A 96 2.95 15.82 9.57
C PHE A 96 2.13 16.58 8.51
N ILE A 97 2.69 16.78 7.31
CA ILE A 97 2.01 17.53 6.24
C ILE A 97 0.75 16.78 5.77
N PRO A 98 0.77 15.50 5.36
CA PRO A 98 -0.45 14.80 4.95
C PRO A 98 -1.46 14.64 6.08
N LEU A 99 -1.01 14.49 7.33
CA LEU A 99 -1.90 14.43 8.49
C LEU A 99 -2.70 15.72 8.63
N VAL A 100 -2.00 16.86 8.68
CA VAL A 100 -2.64 18.17 8.83
C VAL A 100 -3.48 18.52 7.61
N CYS A 101 -2.92 18.38 6.41
CA CYS A 101 -3.63 18.68 5.17
C CYS A 101 -4.86 17.79 5.00
N GLY A 102 -4.77 16.48 5.23
CA GLY A 102 -5.89 15.56 5.12
C GLY A 102 -7.00 15.86 6.14
N THR A 103 -6.62 16.18 7.38
CA THR A 103 -7.56 16.58 8.43
C THR A 103 -8.28 17.88 8.08
N VAL A 104 -7.53 18.91 7.65
CA VAL A 104 -8.08 20.21 7.26
C VAL A 104 -8.97 20.08 6.02
N LEU A 105 -8.57 19.27 5.04
CA LEU A 105 -9.33 19.05 3.81
C LEU A 105 -10.67 18.39 4.12
N PHE A 106 -10.70 17.40 5.02
CA PHE A 106 -11.96 16.83 5.50
C PHE A 106 -12.85 17.87 6.19
N MET A 107 -12.30 18.66 7.12
CA MET A 107 -13.07 19.70 7.81
C MET A 107 -13.59 20.78 6.86
N PHE A 108 -12.84 21.10 5.81
CA PHE A 108 -13.25 22.08 4.81
C PHE A 108 -14.51 21.65 4.05
N PHE A 109 -14.61 20.36 3.66
CA PHE A 109 -15.77 19.85 2.93
C PHE A 109 -16.95 19.45 3.83
N PHE A 110 -16.68 18.94 5.04
CA PHE A 110 -17.69 18.36 5.92
C PHE A 110 -18.03 19.23 7.15
N GLY A 111 -17.41 20.41 7.25
CA GLY A 111 -17.62 21.40 8.31
C GLY A 111 -16.64 21.26 9.47
N PHE A 112 -16.23 22.41 10.01
CA PHE A 112 -15.43 22.48 11.23
C PHE A 112 -16.31 22.20 12.44
N ASP A 113 -15.88 21.24 13.25
CA ASP A 113 -16.55 20.83 14.48
C ASP A 113 -15.56 20.95 15.65
N LYS A 114 -16.08 20.97 16.88
CA LYS A 114 -15.25 21.13 18.08
C LYS A 114 -14.29 19.95 18.21
N VAL A 115 -13.10 20.24 18.76
CA VAL A 115 -12.13 19.21 19.15
C VAL A 115 -12.81 18.23 20.10
N GLY A 116 -12.73 16.94 19.78
CA GLY A 116 -13.39 15.87 20.54
C GLY A 116 -14.77 15.44 20.03
N SER A 117 -15.30 16.09 18.99
CA SER A 117 -16.52 15.61 18.29
C SER A 117 -16.23 14.37 17.43
N GLU A 118 -17.28 13.60 17.10
CA GLU A 118 -17.14 12.48 16.16
C GLU A 118 -16.59 12.92 14.80
N ARG A 119 -16.97 14.11 14.33
CA ARG A 119 -16.49 14.66 13.05
C ARG A 119 -15.02 15.01 13.12
N PHE A 120 -14.54 15.53 14.25
CA PHE A 120 -13.12 15.76 14.48
C PHE A 120 -12.32 14.46 14.44
N TYR A 121 -12.81 13.38 15.06
CA TYR A 121 -12.16 12.08 14.99
C TYR A 121 -12.15 11.50 13.57
N LYS A 122 -13.24 11.66 12.81
CA LYS A 122 -13.28 11.29 11.38
C LYS A 122 -12.27 12.10 10.56
N ALA A 123 -12.12 13.39 10.83
CA ALA A 123 -11.15 14.24 10.15
C ALA A 123 -9.71 13.77 10.39
N ILE A 124 -9.34 13.54 11.66
CA ILE A 124 -8.02 13.00 12.02
C ILE A 124 -7.81 11.61 11.43
N TYR A 125 -8.84 10.77 11.41
CA TYR A 125 -8.77 9.45 10.82
C TYR A 125 -8.42 9.51 9.33
N ILE A 126 -9.08 10.39 8.57
CA ILE A 126 -8.74 10.64 7.15
C ILE A 126 -7.31 11.18 7.01
N GLY A 127 -6.93 12.16 7.82
CA GLY A 127 -5.55 12.66 7.86
C GLY A 127 -4.53 11.54 8.08
N THR A 128 -4.81 10.65 9.05
CA THR A 128 -3.94 9.52 9.40
C THR A 128 -3.82 8.52 8.26
N ILE A 129 -4.92 8.13 7.60
CA ILE A 129 -4.86 7.21 6.45
C ILE A 129 -3.97 7.77 5.33
N LEU A 130 -4.03 9.09 5.10
CA LEU A 130 -3.23 9.75 4.08
C LEU A 130 -1.73 9.84 4.43
N THR A 131 -1.33 9.55 5.67
CA THR A 131 0.09 9.51 6.06
C THR A 131 0.79 8.19 5.72
N ALA A 132 0.04 7.10 5.57
CA ALA A 132 0.62 5.77 5.45
C ALA A 132 1.36 5.63 4.10
N THR A 133 2.68 5.50 4.15
CA THR A 133 3.55 5.31 2.98
C THR A 133 4.18 3.92 2.98
N SER A 134 4.43 3.35 1.79
CA SER A 134 5.03 2.02 1.64
C SER A 134 6.45 2.11 1.07
N VAL A 135 7.44 1.84 1.93
CA VAL A 135 8.86 1.78 1.54
C VAL A 135 9.10 0.65 0.55
N SER A 136 8.52 -0.54 0.77
CA SER A 136 8.72 -1.70 -0.09
C SER A 136 8.24 -1.47 -1.53
N ILE A 137 7.06 -0.87 -1.69
CA ILE A 137 6.51 -0.55 -3.02
C ILE A 137 7.36 0.52 -3.70
N THR A 138 7.81 1.52 -2.96
CA THR A 138 8.69 2.57 -3.49
C THR A 138 10.01 1.98 -4.00
N VAL A 139 10.67 1.14 -3.20
CA VAL A 139 11.91 0.46 -3.58
C VAL A 139 11.70 -0.45 -4.78
N GLN A 140 10.61 -1.22 -4.81
CA GLN A 140 10.29 -2.09 -5.94
C GLN A 140 10.08 -1.27 -7.22
N THR A 141 9.31 -0.19 -7.14
CA THR A 141 9.04 0.69 -8.28
C THR A 141 10.32 1.35 -8.78
N LEU A 142 11.20 1.81 -7.89
CA LEU A 142 12.49 2.40 -8.27
C LEU A 142 13.44 1.40 -8.92
N LYS A 143 13.38 0.11 -8.55
CA LYS A 143 14.15 -0.97 -9.21
C LYS A 143 13.61 -1.33 -10.60
N GLU A 144 12.37 -0.95 -10.91
CA GLU A 144 11.72 -1.22 -12.20
C GLU A 144 11.99 -0.14 -13.25
N LEU A 145 12.36 1.07 -12.81
CA LEU A 145 12.78 2.20 -13.64
C LEU A 145 14.23 2.02 -14.11
#